data_AF-U3LPT6-F1
#
_entry.id   AF-U3LPT6-F1
#
_cell.length_a   1.000
_cell.length_b   1.000
_cell.length_c   1.000
_cell.angle_alpha   90.00
_cell.angle_beta   90.00
_cell.angle_gamma   90.00
#
_symmetry.space_group_name_H-M   'P 1'
#
loop_
_entity.id
_entity.type
_entity.pdbx_description
1 polymer ?
#
loop_
_entity_poly.entity_id
_entity_poly.type
_entity_poly.pdbx_seq_one_letter_code
_entity_poly.pdbx_strand_id
1 'polypeptide(L)'
;MGSIDGQKLSEIGRRSRASGDYWDQLLGLEDAARLMKVRISDLKLAVLSGKKINGKLPPKIHSVSGGGHFFFDGKEIKSWLALKND
;
A
#
# COMPACT_ATOMS: atom_id res chain seq x y z
N MET A 1 24.64 -33.90 -22.05
CA MET A 1 24.27 -32.51 -22.39
C MET A 1 22.75 -32.47 -22.50
N GLY A 2 21.97 -31.68 -21.76
CA GLY A 2 22.30 -30.59 -20.86
C GLY A 2 21.37 -30.55 -19.65
N SER A 3 21.84 -29.82 -18.65
CA SER A 3 21.28 -29.64 -17.31
C SER A 3 19.90 -28.96 -17.33
N ILE A 4 18.99 -29.44 -16.48
CA ILE A 4 17.70 -28.81 -16.19
C ILE A 4 17.87 -28.05 -14.88
N ASP A 5 18.38 -26.82 -14.97
CA ASP A 5 18.42 -25.88 -13.84
C ASP A 5 18.12 -24.49 -14.39
N GLY A 6 16.95 -23.95 -14.04
CA GLY A 6 16.43 -22.76 -14.69
C GLY A 6 15.17 -22.18 -14.05
N GLN A 7 15.29 -21.83 -12.77
CA GLN A 7 14.59 -20.70 -12.14
C GLN A 7 13.05 -20.63 -12.22
N LYS A 8 12.45 -21.15 -11.15
CA LYS A 8 11.38 -20.57 -10.32
C LYS A 8 11.31 -19.03 -10.39
N LEU A 9 10.68 -18.45 -11.39
CA LEU A 9 10.33 -17.03 -11.43
C LEU A 9 9.16 -16.82 -12.40
N SER A 10 7.91 -16.99 -11.95
CA SER A 10 6.70 -16.31 -12.50
C SER A 10 5.40 -16.81 -11.84
N GLU A 11 5.30 -16.82 -10.51
CA GLU A 11 4.02 -16.97 -9.80
C GLU A 11 3.57 -15.66 -9.13
N ILE A 12 4.20 -14.52 -9.46
CA ILE A 12 3.87 -13.22 -8.83
C ILE A 12 2.99 -12.35 -9.75
N GLY A 13 2.71 -12.77 -10.98
CA GLY A 13 1.91 -12.00 -11.95
C GLY A 13 0.45 -12.42 -12.15
N ARG A 14 -0.05 -13.44 -11.45
CA ARG A 14 -1.38 -14.06 -11.75
C ARG A 14 -2.55 -13.54 -10.90
N ARG A 15 -2.44 -12.36 -10.28
CA ARG A 15 -3.58 -11.70 -9.59
C ARG A 15 -4.12 -10.51 -10.39
N SER A 16 -4.45 -10.74 -11.66
CA SER A 16 -5.15 -9.74 -12.47
C SER A 16 -6.31 -10.39 -13.22
N ARG A 17 -7.41 -10.71 -12.52
CA ARG A 17 -8.75 -10.89 -13.13
C ARG A 17 -9.92 -11.10 -12.15
N ALA A 18 -9.86 -10.55 -10.94
CA ALA A 18 -11.10 -10.18 -10.26
C ALA A 18 -11.33 -8.71 -10.60
N SER A 19 -12.32 -8.42 -11.44
CA SER A 19 -12.77 -7.06 -11.77
C SER A 19 -13.39 -6.40 -10.55
N GLY A 20 -12.58 -6.11 -9.53
CA GLY A 20 -12.89 -5.21 -8.44
C GLY A 20 -12.16 -3.90 -8.69
N ASP A 21 -12.78 -2.78 -8.34
CA ASP A 21 -12.13 -1.46 -8.36
C ASP A 21 -10.76 -1.58 -7.65
N TYR A 22 -9.68 -1.05 -8.23
CA TYR A 22 -8.33 -1.12 -7.63
C TYR A 22 -8.33 -0.65 -6.16
N TRP A 23 -9.22 0.29 -5.84
CA TRP A 23 -9.41 0.85 -4.50
C TRP A 23 -10.20 -0.05 -3.54
N ASP A 24 -10.83 -1.13 -4.02
CA ASP A 24 -11.51 -2.12 -3.16
C ASP A 24 -10.52 -3.10 -2.50
N GLN A 25 -9.24 -3.02 -2.86
CA GLN A 25 -8.19 -3.88 -2.35
C GLN A 25 -7.49 -3.27 -1.13
N LEU A 26 -6.96 -4.14 -0.26
CA LEU A 26 -6.04 -3.72 0.80
C LEU A 26 -4.67 -3.39 0.21
N LEU A 27 -4.18 -2.20 0.52
CA LEU A 27 -2.90 -1.69 0.06
C LEU A 27 -1.86 -1.79 1.18
N GLY A 28 -0.68 -2.30 0.86
CA GLY A 28 0.44 -2.30 1.80
C GLY A 28 1.00 -0.90 2.00
N LEU A 29 1.76 -0.72 3.09
CA LEU A 29 2.45 0.55 3.41
C LEU A 29 3.24 1.13 2.23
N GLU A 30 3.96 0.28 1.49
CA GLU A 30 4.78 0.72 0.36
C GLU A 30 3.93 1.24 -0.81
N ASP A 31 2.83 0.56 -1.11
CA ASP A 31 1.92 0.92 -2.20
C ASP A 31 1.17 2.21 -1.84
N ALA A 32 0.66 2.30 -0.60
CA ALA A 32 0.03 3.51 -0.07
C ALA A 32 1.00 4.71 -0.10
N ALA A 33 2.24 4.54 0.35
CA ALA A 33 3.25 5.60 0.31
C ALA A 33 3.55 6.06 -1.12
N ARG A 34 3.63 5.12 -2.07
CA ARG A 34 3.85 5.41 -3.49
C ARG A 34 2.69 6.20 -4.09
N LEU A 35 1.45 5.79 -3.84
CA LEU A 35 0.25 6.48 -4.32
C LEU A 35 0.15 7.90 -3.75
N MET A 36 0.45 8.05 -2.46
CA MET A 36 0.46 9.33 -1.76
C MET A 36 1.67 10.21 -2.12
N LYS A 37 2.65 9.68 -2.86
CA LYS A 37 3.93 10.33 -3.19
C LYS A 37 4.70 10.82 -1.95
N VAL A 38 4.72 9.99 -0.90
CA VAL A 38 5.39 10.29 0.38
C VAL A 38 6.43 9.21 0.68
N ARG A 39 7.36 9.51 1.59
CA ARG A 39 8.34 8.52 2.04
C ARG A 39 7.63 7.46 2.90
N ILE A 40 7.97 6.19 2.69
CA ILE A 40 7.47 5.06 3.48
C ILE A 40 7.68 5.30 4.99
N SER A 41 8.88 5.78 5.36
CA SER A 41 9.21 6.10 6.75
C SER A 41 8.36 7.24 7.33
N ASP A 42 8.04 8.25 6.51
CA ASP A 42 7.19 9.37 6.95
C ASP A 42 5.74 8.91 7.10
N LEU A 43 5.21 8.11 6.17
CA LEU A 43 3.89 7.49 6.31
C LEU A 43 3.80 6.60 7.55
N LYS A 44 4.79 5.73 7.77
CA LYS A 44 4.85 4.87 8.96
C LYS A 44 4.88 5.70 10.25
N LEU A 45 5.74 6.70 10.31
CA LEU A 45 5.86 7.56 11.49
C LEU A 45 4.59 8.38 11.71
N ALA A 46 3.98 8.90 10.65
CA ALA A 46 2.72 9.63 10.72
C ALA A 46 1.59 8.78 11.27
N VAL A 47 1.44 7.57 10.75
CA VAL A 47 0.43 6.62 11.20
C VAL A 47 0.62 6.21 12.67
N LEU A 48 1.87 6.02 13.11
CA LEU A 48 2.17 5.63 14.50
C LEU A 48 2.12 6.80 15.50
N SER A 49 2.55 8.00 15.07
CA SER A 49 2.67 9.19 15.93
C SER A 49 1.47 10.14 15.80
N GLY A 50 0.55 9.89 14.89
CA GLY A 50 -0.53 10.83 14.54
C GLY A 50 -0.04 12.11 13.84
N LYS A 51 1.18 12.11 13.31
CA LYS A 51 1.74 13.29 12.62
C LYS A 51 1.02 13.52 11.31
N LYS A 52 0.73 14.79 10.98
CA LYS A 52 0.13 15.16 9.69
C LYS A 52 1.13 15.02 8.56
N ILE A 53 0.69 14.46 7.43
CA ILE A 53 1.43 14.39 6.16
C ILE A 53 0.81 15.41 5.22
N ASN A 54 1.62 16.33 4.68
CA ASN A 54 1.13 17.41 3.80
C ASN A 54 -0.07 18.18 4.39
N GLY A 55 -0.05 18.46 5.70
CA GLY A 55 -1.13 19.16 6.41
C GLY A 55 -2.37 18.30 6.74
N LYS A 56 -2.42 17.04 6.31
CA LYS A 56 -3.56 16.13 6.50
C LYS A 56 -3.23 14.98 7.45
N LEU A 57 -4.22 14.47 8.16
CA LEU A 57 -4.04 13.26 8.98
C LEU A 57 -3.74 12.06 8.07
N PRO A 58 -2.86 11.14 8.48
CA PRO A 58 -2.55 9.96 7.69
C PRO A 58 -3.77 9.04 7.54
N PRO A 59 -3.82 8.21 6.49
CA PRO A 59 -4.86 7.20 6.34
C PRO A 59 -4.79 6.19 7.51
N LYS A 60 -5.95 5.69 7.92
CA LYS A 60 -6.04 4.74 9.03
C LYS A 60 -5.53 3.37 8.61
N ILE A 61 -4.84 2.70 9.53
CA ILE A 61 -4.49 1.29 9.36
C ILE A 61 -5.78 0.48 9.43
N HIS A 62 -6.01 -0.34 8.41
CA HIS A 62 -7.10 -1.30 8.40
C HIS A 62 -6.71 -2.57 9.17
N SER A 63 -5.49 -3.07 8.96
CA SER A 63 -4.95 -4.24 9.66
C SER A 63 -3.44 -4.24 9.72
N VAL A 64 -2.90 -4.93 10.71
CA VAL A 64 -1.46 -5.17 10.86
C VAL A 64 -1.20 -6.66 10.72
N SER A 65 -0.32 -7.03 9.79
CA SER A 65 0.15 -8.41 9.65
C SER A 65 1.08 -8.79 10.80
N GLY A 66 1.15 -10.08 11.15
CA GLY A 66 2.08 -10.59 12.19
C GLY A 66 3.56 -10.30 11.94
N GLY A 67 3.95 -9.90 10.72
CA GLY A 67 5.29 -9.41 10.38
C GLY A 67 5.51 -7.90 10.55
N GLY A 68 4.56 -7.16 11.13
CA GLY A 68 4.65 -5.69 11.26
C GLY A 68 4.37 -4.93 9.97
N HIS A 69 3.73 -5.59 8.99
CA HIS A 69 3.27 -4.94 7.76
C HIS A 69 1.92 -4.27 7.99
N PHE A 70 1.82 -2.97 7.66
CA PHE A 70 0.58 -2.23 7.72
C PHE A 70 -0.20 -2.37 6.42
N PHE A 71 -1.49 -2.65 6.54
CA PHE A 71 -2.44 -2.64 5.44
C PHE A 71 -3.44 -1.50 5.63
N PHE A 72 -3.71 -0.82 4.53
CA PHE A 72 -4.62 0.30 4.43
C PHE A 72 -5.76 -0.07 3.48
N ASP A 73 -6.95 0.46 3.74
CA ASP A 73 -8.05 0.32 2.80
C ASP A 73 -7.80 1.21 1.58
N GLY A 74 -7.91 0.65 0.37
CA GLY A 74 -7.72 1.42 -0.84
C GLY A 74 -8.68 2.62 -0.95
N LYS A 75 -9.92 2.51 -0.48
CA LYS A 75 -10.90 3.60 -0.51
C LYS A 75 -10.50 4.72 0.46
N GLU A 76 -9.85 4.39 1.57
CA GLU A 76 -9.30 5.37 2.51
C GLU A 76 -8.14 6.15 1.85
N ILE A 77 -7.23 5.46 1.18
CA ILE A 77 -6.14 6.11 0.41
C ILE A 77 -6.72 7.00 -0.70
N LYS A 78 -7.72 6.51 -1.44
CA LYS A 78 -8.41 7.26 -2.49
C LYS A 78 -9.06 8.53 -1.92
N SER A 79 -9.77 8.41 -0.81
CA SER A 79 -10.39 9.54 -0.12
C SER A 79 -9.36 10.54 0.35
N TRP A 80 -8.25 10.07 0.91
CA TRP A 80 -7.14 10.92 1.34
C TRP A 80 -6.51 11.71 0.20
N LEU A 81 -6.34 11.08 -0.97
CA LEU A 81 -5.84 11.73 -2.18
C LEU A 81 -6.84 12.73 -2.77
N ALA A 82 -8.14 12.43 -2.65
CA ALA A 82 -9.22 13.29 -3.13
C ALA A 82 -9.44 14.54 -2.27
N LEU A 83 -9.05 14.51 -0.99
CA LEU A 83 -9.00 15.70 -0.16
C LEU A 83 -8.07 16.71 -0.84
N LYS A 84 -8.59 17.81 -1.39
CA LYS A 84 -7.74 18.93 -1.83
C LYS A 84 -7.19 19.64 -0.59
N ASN A 85 -5.97 20.15 -0.71
CA ASN A 85 -5.54 21.22 0.19
C ASN A 85 -6.32 22.45 -0.28
N ASP A 86 -7.33 22.84 0.49
CA ASP A 86 -7.93 24.17 0.41
C ASP A 86 -6.95 25.19 1.01
#